data_AF-A0A3N2C557-F1
#
_entry.id   AF-A0A3N2C557-F1
#
_cell.length_a   1.000
_cell.length_b   1.000
_cell.length_c   1.000
_cell.angle_alpha   90.00
_cell.angle_beta   90.00
_cell.angle_gamma   90.00
#
_symmetry.space_group_name_H-M   'P 1'
#
loop_
_entity.id
_entity.type
_entity.pdbx_description
1 polymer ?
#
loop_
_entity_poly.entity_id
_entity_poly.type
_entity_poly.pdbx_seq_one_letter_code
_entity_poly.pdbx_strand_id
1 'polypeptide(L)'
;MSAMSTQTSYTVKLTDGPLEGKTISARLSDHGSPTPTVDVPSGTAGKVYRYARTTGEEYDDSGAPSAVDYRFLEAVFTTDSGQG
;
A
#
# COMPACT_ATOMS: atom_id res chain seq x y z
N MET A 1 25.58 19.76 1.30
CA MET A 1 25.08 18.56 0.60
C MET A 1 24.01 17.97 1.49
N SER A 2 22.73 18.22 1.20
CA SER A 2 21.64 17.65 2.00
C SER A 2 21.60 16.15 1.73
N ALA A 3 21.70 15.35 2.78
CA ALA A 3 21.50 13.91 2.69
C ALA A 3 20.06 13.69 2.22
N MET A 4 19.87 13.28 0.96
CA MET A 4 18.60 12.67 0.55
C MET A 4 18.51 11.37 1.33
N SER A 5 17.74 11.39 2.42
CA SER A 5 17.27 10.18 3.07
C SER A 5 16.58 9.37 1.99
N THR A 6 17.20 8.29 1.52
CA THR A 6 16.61 7.38 0.56
C THR A 6 15.57 6.54 1.29
N GLN A 7 14.49 7.19 1.71
CA GLN A 7 13.32 6.48 2.19
C GLN A 7 12.88 5.59 1.03
N THR A 8 13.02 4.28 1.22
CA THR A 8 12.72 3.28 0.20
C THR A 8 11.33 2.70 0.38
N SER A 9 10.71 2.98 1.52
CA SER A 9 9.41 2.46 1.90
C SER A 9 8.58 3.53 2.60
N TYR A 10 7.27 3.34 2.55
CA TYR A 10 6.28 4.21 3.19
C TYR A 10 5.25 3.34 3.90
N THR A 11 4.51 3.97 4.80
CA THR A 11 3.43 3.33 5.55
C THR A 11 2.13 3.49 4.79
N VAL A 12 1.52 2.38 4.41
CA VAL A 12 0.14 2.36 3.91
C VAL A 12 -0.78 2.31 5.11
N LYS A 13 -1.67 3.28 5.25
CA LYS A 13 -2.70 3.35 6.28
C LYS A 13 -4.03 2.94 5.66
N LEU A 14 -4.59 1.82 6.11
CA LEU A 14 -5.85 1.30 5.59
C LEU A 14 -6.99 2.00 6.33
N THR A 15 -7.66 2.94 5.67
CA THR A 15 -8.61 3.85 6.33
C THR A 15 -10.04 3.34 6.36
N ASP A 16 -10.33 2.22 5.69
CA ASP A 16 -11.67 1.62 5.58
C ASP A 16 -11.56 0.12 5.27
N GLY A 17 -12.69 -0.58 5.27
CA GLY A 17 -12.81 -1.94 4.77
C GLY A 17 -12.32 -3.02 5.75
N PRO A 18 -12.06 -4.24 5.27
CA PRO A 18 -11.82 -5.40 6.14
C PRO A 18 -10.57 -5.29 7.03
N LEU A 19 -9.63 -4.41 6.67
CA LEU A 19 -8.39 -4.19 7.40
C LEU A 19 -8.28 -2.73 7.89
N GLU A 20 -9.40 -2.04 8.07
CA GLU A 20 -9.44 -0.68 8.61
C GLU A 20 -8.60 -0.55 9.89
N GLY A 21 -7.88 0.56 10.00
CA GLY A 21 -7.02 0.89 11.13
C GLY A 21 -5.69 0.13 11.14
N LYS A 22 -5.47 -0.82 10.22
CA LYS A 22 -4.18 -1.48 10.07
C LYS A 22 -3.25 -0.66 9.18
N THR A 23 -1.96 -0.84 9.44
CA THR A 23 -0.88 -0.27 8.63
C THR A 23 0.00 -1.38 8.06
N ILE A 24 0.46 -1.19 6.84
CA ILE A 24 1.46 -2.08 6.23
C ILE A 24 2.62 -1.26 5.66
N SER A 25 3.78 -1.88 5.53
CA SER A 25 4.94 -1.26 4.88
C SER A 25 4.96 -1.62 3.40
N ALA A 26 5.04 -0.62 2.53
CA ALA A 26 5.17 -0.80 1.08
C ALA A 26 6.41 -0.09 0.57
N ARG A 27 6.99 -0.58 -0.52
CA ARG A 27 8.14 0.06 -1.16
C ARG A 27 7.67 1.23 -2.03
N LEU A 28 8.40 2.33 -2.00
CA LEU A 28 8.24 3.38 -3.00
C LEU A 28 8.70 2.87 -4.38
N SER A 29 8.11 3.40 -5.44
CA SER A 29 8.60 3.18 -6.81
C SER A 29 10.01 3.74 -6.99
N ASP A 30 10.67 3.38 -8.09
CA ASP A 30 11.99 3.93 -8.46
C ASP A 30 12.01 5.47 -8.57
N HIS A 31 10.85 6.09 -8.79
CA HIS A 31 10.67 7.54 -8.79
C HIS A 31 10.33 8.13 -7.41
N GLY A 32 10.43 7.35 -6.33
CA GLY A 32 10.13 7.80 -4.96
C GLY A 32 8.64 8.06 -4.70
N SER A 33 7.75 7.53 -5.55
CA SER A 33 6.31 7.75 -5.44
C SER A 33 5.58 6.52 -4.88
N PRO A 34 4.54 6.69 -4.06
CA PRO A 34 3.65 5.61 -3.62
C PRO A 34 2.93 4.99 -4.81
N THR A 35 2.66 3.69 -4.74
CA THR A 35 1.90 2.99 -5.78
C THR A 35 0.45 3.50 -5.84
N PRO A 36 -0.24 3.37 -6.98
CA PRO A 36 -1.65 3.79 -7.07
C PRO A 36 -2.57 2.85 -6.28
N THR A 37 -2.20 1.57 -6.21
CA THR A 37 -2.94 0.51 -5.52
C THR A 37 -1.98 -0.40 -4.77
N VAL A 38 -2.51 -1.09 -3.76
CA VAL A 38 -1.80 -2.15 -3.03
C VAL A 38 -2.70 -3.35 -2.84
N ASP A 39 -2.12 -4.54 -2.94
CA ASP A 39 -2.79 -5.81 -2.69
C ASP A 39 -2.33 -6.36 -1.33
N VAL A 40 -3.29 -6.62 -0.45
CA VAL A 40 -3.04 -7.11 0.89
C VAL A 40 -3.63 -8.52 1.03
N PRO A 41 -2.82 -9.54 1.35
CA PRO A 41 -3.31 -10.89 1.57
C PRO A 41 -4.39 -10.89 2.67
N SER A 42 -5.54 -11.52 2.40
CA SER A 42 -6.63 -11.55 3.39
C SER A 42 -6.41 -12.55 4.53
N GLY A 43 -5.35 -13.36 4.45
CA GLY A 43 -5.15 -14.55 5.30
C GLY A 43 -5.97 -15.77 4.85
N THR A 44 -6.78 -15.65 3.80
CA THR A 44 -7.50 -16.76 3.17
C THR A 44 -6.82 -17.11 1.86
N ALA A 45 -6.54 -18.40 1.65
CA ALA A 45 -5.97 -18.87 0.40
C ALA A 45 -6.86 -18.44 -0.78
N GLY A 46 -6.24 -17.86 -1.81
CA GLY A 46 -6.95 -17.41 -3.00
C GLY A 46 -7.73 -16.10 -2.85
N LYS A 47 -7.53 -15.31 -1.79
CA LYS A 47 -8.20 -14.02 -1.60
C LYS A 47 -7.22 -12.91 -1.21
N VAL A 48 -7.31 -11.79 -1.92
CA VAL A 48 -6.56 -10.56 -1.63
C VAL A 48 -7.52 -9.38 -1.55
N TYR A 49 -7.20 -8.42 -0.69
CA TYR A 49 -7.91 -7.15 -0.61
C TYR A 49 -7.11 -6.10 -1.36
N ARG A 50 -7.74 -5.47 -2.35
CA ARG A 50 -7.15 -4.36 -3.10
C ARG A 50 -7.57 -3.04 -2.49
N TYR A 51 -6.60 -2.17 -2.30
CA TYR A 51 -6.82 -0.80 -1.82
C TYR A 51 -6.26 0.21 -2.82
N ALA A 52 -6.90 1.38 -2.92
CA ALA A 52 -6.43 2.50 -3.72
C ALA A 52 -5.92 3.64 -2.84
N ARG A 53 -4.84 4.28 -3.29
CA ARG A 53 -4.30 5.49 -2.68
C ARG A 53 -5.35 6.60 -2.69
N THR A 54 -5.38 7.37 -1.61
CA THR A 54 -6.20 8.56 -1.47
C THR A 54 -5.31 9.81 -1.30
N THR A 55 -5.91 10.96 -1.04
CA THR A 55 -5.22 12.24 -0.87
C THR A 55 -4.58 12.44 0.51
N GLY A 56 -4.82 11.53 1.47
CA GLY A 56 -4.17 11.58 2.78
C GLY A 56 -2.72 11.15 2.66
N GLU A 57 -1.79 12.10 2.67
CA GLU A 57 -0.36 11.84 2.55
C GLU A 57 0.41 12.61 3.64
N GLU A 58 1.31 11.90 4.28
CA GLU A 58 2.25 12.40 5.26
C GLU A 58 3.65 12.33 4.64
N TYR A 59 4.43 13.37 4.86
CA TYR A 59 5.79 13.49 4.33
C TYR A 59 6.79 13.52 5.50
N ASP A 60 7.97 12.93 5.31
CA ASP A 60 9.07 13.07 6.25
C ASP A 60 9.77 14.44 6.10
N ASP A 61 10.74 14.72 6.96
CA ASP A 61 11.52 15.98 6.95
C ASP A 61 12.28 16.21 5.62
N SER A 62 12.58 15.13 4.89
CA SER A 62 13.20 15.17 3.56
C SER A 62 12.20 15.50 2.45
N GLY A 63 10.91 15.57 2.75
CA GLY A 63 9.83 15.78 1.76
C GLY A 63 9.45 14.51 0.98
N ALA A 64 9.89 13.33 1.40
CA ALA A 64 9.47 12.06 0.81
C ALA A 64 8.20 11.55 1.51
N PRO A 65 7.31 10.84 0.79
CA PRO A 65 6.09 10.31 1.38
C PRO A 65 6.41 9.20 2.39
N SER A 66 6.01 9.42 3.63
CA SER A 66 6.30 8.57 4.78
C SER A 66 5.10 7.72 5.21
N ALA A 67 3.89 8.26 5.06
CA ALA A 67 2.66 7.52 5.22
C ALA A 67 1.58 8.00 4.24
N VAL A 68 0.74 7.09 3.79
CA VAL A 68 -0.29 7.37 2.78
C VAL A 68 -1.54 6.59 3.11
N ASP A 69 -2.68 7.26 3.03
CA ASP A 69 -4.00 6.72 3.28
C ASP A 69 -4.53 5.98 2.06
N TYR A 70 -5.07 4.79 2.31
CA TYR A 70 -5.58 3.86 1.31
C TYR A 70 -6.98 3.40 1.67
N ARG A 71 -7.90 3.50 0.71
CA ARG A 71 -9.29 3.06 0.85
C ARG A 71 -9.50 1.70 0.19
N PHE A 72 -10.38 0.90 0.78
CA PHE A 72 -10.76 -0.39 0.21
C PHE A 72 -11.41 -0.18 -1.16
N LEU A 73 -10.98 -0.98 -2.15
CA LEU A 73 -11.61 -1.06 -3.46
C LEU A 73 -12.47 -2.31 -3.57
N GLU A 74 -11.84 -3.48 -3.45
CA GLU A 74 -12.49 -4.76 -3.71
C GLU A 74 -11.74 -5.94 -3.08
N ALA A 75 -12.44 -7.06 -2.96
CA ALA A 75 -11.84 -8.36 -2.64
C ALA A 75 -11.66 -9.14 -3.94
N VAL A 76 -10.41 -9.38 -4.34
CA VAL A 76 -10.07 -10.15 -5.52
C VAL A 76 -9.86 -11.60 -5.10
N PHE A 77 -10.53 -12.51 -5.80
CA PHE A 77 -10.32 -13.94 -5.62
C PHE A 77 -9.39 -14.44 -6.72
N THR A 78 -8.17 -14.82 -6.35
CA THR A 78 -7.26 -15.48 -7.28
C THR A 78 -7.67 -16.94 -7.33
N THR A 79 -8.49 -17.31 -8.31
CA THR A 79 -8.68 -18.72 -8.65
C THR A 79 -7.32 -19.26 -9.06
N ASP A 80 -6.75 -20.17 -8.28
CA ASP A 80 -5.68 -21.04 -8.76
C ASP A 80 -6.20 -21.69 -10.03
N SER A 81 -5.74 -21.20 -11.18
CA SER A 81 -6.06 -21.79 -12.46
C SER A 81 -5.23 -23.05 -12.54
N GLY A 82 -5.66 -24.09 -11.84
CA GLY A 82 -5.19 -25.45 -12.05
C GLY A 82 -5.41 -25.78 -13.52
N GLN A 83 -4.35 -25.65 -14.33
CA GLN A 83 -4.26 -26.40 -15.56
C GLN A 83 -4.32 -27.88 -15.16
N GLY A 84 -5.32 -28.57 -15.70
CA GLY A 84 -5.62 -29.98 -15.41
C GLY A 84 -4.72 -30.97 -16.12
#